data_AF-A0A7I4YIR0-F1
#
_entry.id   AF-A0A7I4YIR0-F1
#
_cell.length_a   1.000
_cell.length_b   1.000
_cell.length_c   1.000
_cell.angle_alpha   90.00
_cell.angle_beta   90.00
_cell.angle_gamma   90.00
#
_symmetry.space_group_name_H-M   'P 1'
#
loop_
_entity.id
_entity.type
_entity.pdbx_description
1 polymer ?
#
loop_
_entity_poly.entity_id
_entity_poly.type
_entity_poly.pdbx_seq_one_letter_code
_entity_poly.pdbx_strand_id
1 'polypeptide(L)'
;MLFIPSLISLLLIRQAVYSQHFTTGIVNSERALKIINKRDIFDNIRKNDPKSRCRNGGIYAGGQCHCIHPHTGKTCEEFACVHGISVGQRYDPLSLIFSKPCICDEGWKGDLCEYHLTERCGNRGEWKNNKCECIGSFFGDECQFTSRCDNGIIKHGRCICNKHFEGDYCERIICYHGYPNIKNMSQSCICPAKYKGLHCDQCSQVGPKIQPYPICTVNYIPSHARQSRKKTNQQIKYRFAIMAGAITFLVLIAVSMCAFHIWHQRRKNPEEEAVRLQALSSRAQMLADAALHADQPEVQLSITKKERRRSLTNPFRTKRSKSVDYRPELMIERRGLLKNSRD
;
A
#
# COMPACT_ATOMS: atom_id res chain seq x y z
N MET A 1 33.22 -51.08 -61.29
CA MET A 1 31.88 -50.69 -60.81
C MET A 1 31.98 -50.33 -59.33
N LEU A 2 32.03 -49.04 -58.99
CA LEU A 2 31.74 -48.56 -57.64
C LEU A 2 31.04 -47.21 -57.78
N PHE A 3 29.79 -47.17 -57.31
CA PHE A 3 28.87 -46.04 -57.35
C PHE A 3 29.31 -44.96 -56.35
N ILE A 4 29.41 -43.71 -56.80
CA ILE A 4 29.48 -42.53 -55.92
C ILE A 4 28.05 -41.99 -55.78
N PRO A 5 27.40 -42.03 -54.61
CA PRO A 5 26.12 -41.37 -54.43
C PRO A 5 26.33 -39.85 -54.34
N SER A 6 25.56 -39.13 -55.15
CA SER A 6 25.57 -37.68 -55.31
C SER A 6 25.30 -36.93 -53.99
N LEU A 7 26.06 -35.85 -53.76
CA LEU A 7 25.98 -34.91 -52.62
C LEU A 7 24.56 -34.36 -52.36
N ILE A 8 23.63 -34.53 -53.31
CA ILE A 8 22.26 -34.03 -53.25
C ILE A 8 21.43 -34.76 -52.18
N SER A 9 21.70 -36.05 -51.90
CA SER A 9 20.96 -36.81 -50.87
C SER A 9 21.28 -36.38 -49.43
N LEU A 10 22.47 -35.82 -49.17
CA LEU A 10 22.86 -35.35 -47.83
C LEU A 10 22.24 -33.99 -47.46
N LEU A 11 21.93 -33.16 -48.46
CA LEU A 11 21.30 -31.85 -48.24
C LEU A 11 19.81 -31.94 -47.93
N LEU A 12 19.09 -32.91 -48.51
CA LEU A 12 17.67 -33.12 -48.24
C LEU A 12 17.41 -33.69 -46.82
N ILE A 13 18.32 -34.51 -46.28
CA ILE A 13 18.20 -35.03 -44.92
C ILE A 13 18.40 -33.90 -43.88
N ARG A 14 19.28 -32.93 -44.13
CA ARG A 14 19.49 -31.78 -43.22
C ARG A 14 18.28 -30.85 -43.14
N GLN A 15 17.54 -30.66 -44.24
CA GLN A 15 16.34 -29.80 -44.23
C GLN A 15 15.16 -30.47 -43.51
N ALA A 16 15.02 -31.79 -43.60
CA ALA A 16 13.97 -32.52 -42.89
C ALA A 16 14.16 -32.51 -41.35
N VAL A 17 15.40 -32.61 -40.86
CA VAL A 17 15.70 -32.58 -39.42
C VAL A 17 15.47 -31.20 -38.81
N TYR A 18 15.75 -30.12 -39.54
CA TYR A 18 15.52 -28.75 -39.05
C TYR A 18 14.02 -28.43 -38.85
N SER A 19 13.15 -28.97 -39.70
CA SER A 19 11.71 -28.71 -39.60
C SER A 19 11.01 -29.47 -38.45
N GLN A 20 11.56 -30.60 -37.99
CA GLN A 20 11.03 -31.35 -36.83
C GLN A 20 11.45 -30.73 -35.48
N HIS A 21 12.61 -30.08 -35.41
CA HIS A 21 13.05 -29.38 -34.20
C HIS A 21 12.32 -28.04 -33.97
N PHE A 22 11.83 -27.38 -35.03
CA PHE A 22 11.14 -26.10 -34.89
C PHE A 22 9.67 -26.26 -34.45
N THR A 23 8.99 -27.31 -34.90
CA THR A 23 7.60 -27.60 -34.54
C THR A 23 7.46 -28.14 -33.11
N THR A 24 8.44 -28.92 -32.62
CA THR A 24 8.50 -29.36 -31.22
C THR A 24 8.80 -28.22 -30.23
N GLY A 25 9.50 -27.17 -30.67
CA GLY A 25 9.76 -25.97 -29.86
C GLY A 25 8.52 -25.09 -29.62
N ILE A 26 7.63 -24.97 -30.62
CA ILE A 26 6.43 -24.11 -30.52
C ILE A 26 5.33 -24.77 -29.68
N VAL A 27 5.10 -26.08 -29.83
CA VAL A 27 4.11 -26.82 -29.01
C VAL A 27 4.51 -26.87 -27.52
N ASN A 28 5.81 -26.87 -27.22
CA ASN A 28 6.31 -26.78 -25.85
C ASN A 28 6.12 -25.38 -25.24
N SER A 29 6.13 -24.32 -26.05
CA SER A 29 5.90 -22.94 -25.58
C SER A 29 4.45 -22.70 -25.16
N GLU A 30 3.48 -23.23 -25.91
CA GLU A 30 2.05 -23.12 -25.54
C GLU A 30 1.67 -23.98 -24.32
N ARG A 31 2.32 -25.14 -24.12
CA ARG A 31 2.19 -25.92 -22.87
C ARG A 31 2.84 -25.21 -21.69
N ALA A 32 4.02 -24.61 -21.86
CA ALA A 32 4.69 -23.84 -20.82
C ALA A 32 3.85 -22.62 -20.37
N LEU A 33 3.16 -21.95 -21.31
CA LEU A 33 2.30 -20.82 -21.02
C LEU A 33 0.96 -21.24 -20.35
N LYS A 34 0.43 -22.42 -20.67
CA LYS A 34 -0.74 -23.00 -19.98
C LYS A 34 -0.44 -23.45 -18.54
N ILE A 35 0.81 -23.80 -18.22
CA ILE A 35 1.23 -24.15 -16.84
C ILE A 35 1.36 -22.90 -15.96
N ILE A 36 1.74 -21.75 -16.54
CA ILE A 36 1.93 -20.51 -15.77
C ILE A 36 0.59 -19.83 -15.42
N ASN A 37 -0.45 -20.03 -16.23
CA ASN A 37 -1.74 -19.34 -16.06
C ASN A 37 -2.77 -20.08 -15.18
N LYS A 38 -2.34 -21.13 -14.48
CA LYS A 38 -3.18 -21.91 -13.53
C LYS A 38 -2.67 -21.88 -12.09
N ARG A 39 -1.85 -20.88 -11.75
CA ARG A 39 -1.51 -20.56 -10.36
C ARG A 39 -2.68 -19.82 -9.74
N ASP A 40 -3.72 -20.59 -9.40
CA ASP A 40 -4.82 -20.11 -8.59
C ASP A 40 -4.29 -19.64 -7.24
N ILE A 41 -4.95 -18.62 -6.71
CA ILE A 41 -4.76 -17.98 -5.40
C ILE A 41 -4.69 -18.99 -4.22
N PHE A 42 -5.03 -20.26 -4.45
CA PHE A 42 -5.00 -21.38 -3.52
C PHE A 42 -3.62 -22.05 -3.32
N ASP A 43 -2.59 -21.79 -4.13
CA ASP A 43 -1.23 -22.36 -3.90
C ASP A 43 -0.56 -21.83 -2.62
N ASN A 44 -1.03 -20.68 -2.09
CA ASN A 44 -0.58 -20.16 -0.80
C ASN A 44 -1.11 -20.97 0.41
N ILE A 45 -2.04 -21.91 0.22
CA ILE A 45 -2.64 -22.71 1.31
C ILE A 45 -1.72 -23.86 1.76
N ARG A 46 -0.65 -24.19 1.03
CA ARG A 46 0.29 -25.28 1.39
C ARG A 46 1.67 -24.80 1.87
N LYS A 47 1.75 -23.70 2.62
CA LYS A 47 2.95 -23.46 3.44
C LYS A 47 2.96 -24.50 4.58
N ASN A 48 3.73 -25.57 4.38
CA ASN A 48 4.00 -26.64 5.34
C ASN A 48 2.88 -27.68 5.55
N ASP A 49 2.31 -28.20 4.45
CA ASP A 49 1.53 -29.45 4.49
C ASP A 49 2.44 -30.57 5.03
N PRO A 50 2.10 -31.28 6.13
CA PRO A 50 2.91 -32.38 6.67
C PRO A 50 3.29 -33.43 5.63
N LYS A 51 2.46 -33.61 4.58
CA LYS A 51 2.63 -34.57 3.50
C LYS A 51 3.42 -34.03 2.30
N SER A 52 3.81 -32.76 2.27
CA SER A 52 4.60 -32.20 1.16
C SER A 52 6.06 -32.66 1.24
N ARG A 53 6.59 -33.14 0.10
CA ARG A 53 8.00 -33.56 -0.01
C ARG A 53 8.99 -32.39 0.07
N CYS A 54 8.53 -31.17 -0.24
CA CYS A 54 9.26 -29.92 -0.08
C CYS A 54 8.55 -29.06 0.95
N ARG A 55 9.30 -28.46 1.89
CA ARG A 55 8.79 -27.50 2.86
C ARG A 55 8.85 -26.07 2.33
N ASN A 56 8.31 -25.14 3.13
CA ASN A 56 8.42 -23.71 2.91
C ASN A 56 7.96 -23.24 1.52
N GLY A 57 6.96 -23.94 0.95
CA GLY A 57 6.41 -23.62 -0.37
C GLY A 57 7.29 -24.03 -1.56
N GLY A 58 8.29 -24.90 -1.35
CA GLY A 58 9.12 -25.45 -2.44
C GLY A 58 8.31 -26.27 -3.45
N ILE A 59 8.73 -26.23 -4.71
CA ILE A 59 8.06 -26.91 -5.83
C ILE A 59 8.75 -28.25 -6.09
N TYR A 60 8.02 -29.36 -6.01
CA TYR A 60 8.58 -30.67 -6.35
C TYR A 60 8.45 -30.95 -7.86
N ALA A 61 9.57 -30.99 -8.57
CA ALA A 61 9.61 -31.32 -9.99
C ALA A 61 10.86 -32.12 -10.35
N GLY A 62 10.75 -33.05 -11.30
CA GLY A 62 11.90 -33.80 -11.80
C GLY A 62 12.65 -34.64 -10.75
N GLY A 63 12.00 -35.05 -9.66
CA GLY A 63 12.65 -35.81 -8.59
C GLY A 63 13.29 -34.97 -7.48
N GLN A 64 13.34 -33.64 -7.63
CA GLN A 64 14.01 -32.72 -6.70
C GLN A 64 13.07 -31.58 -6.25
N CYS A 65 13.35 -31.01 -5.08
CA CYS A 65 12.71 -29.78 -4.63
C CYS A 65 13.39 -28.54 -5.21
N HIS A 66 12.61 -27.68 -5.86
CA HIS A 66 13.01 -26.34 -6.25
C HIS A 66 12.55 -25.35 -5.16
N CYS A 67 13.50 -24.91 -4.36
CA CYS A 67 13.24 -24.07 -3.21
C CYS A 67 13.02 -22.61 -3.59
N ILE A 68 12.16 -21.93 -2.83
CA ILE A 68 11.97 -20.49 -2.94
C ILE A 68 12.95 -19.82 -1.97
N HIS A 69 13.73 -18.87 -2.47
CA HIS A 69 14.64 -18.08 -1.65
C HIS A 69 13.89 -17.45 -0.46
N PRO A 70 14.40 -17.54 0.79
CA PRO A 70 15.78 -17.86 1.17
C PRO A 70 16.06 -19.34 1.49
N HIS A 71 15.16 -20.26 1.16
CA HIS A 71 15.32 -21.66 1.50
C HIS A 71 16.17 -22.44 0.50
N THR A 72 16.87 -23.46 0.99
CA THR A 72 17.74 -24.34 0.22
C THR A 72 17.70 -25.78 0.77
N GLY A 73 18.54 -26.64 0.20
CA GLY A 73 18.66 -28.05 0.59
C GLY A 73 17.64 -28.94 -0.13
N LYS A 74 17.71 -30.24 0.15
CA LYS A 74 16.90 -31.26 -0.56
C LYS A 74 15.41 -31.15 -0.27
N THR A 75 15.05 -30.61 0.90
CA THR A 75 13.67 -30.49 1.39
C THR A 75 13.22 -29.03 1.54
N CYS A 76 14.05 -28.05 1.18
CA CYS A 76 13.79 -26.62 1.39
C CYS A 76 13.62 -26.21 2.87
N GLU A 77 14.20 -26.97 3.79
CA GLU A 77 14.16 -26.70 5.22
C GLU A 77 15.39 -25.91 5.71
N GLU A 78 16.46 -25.89 4.91
CA GLU A 78 17.67 -25.14 5.20
C GLU A 78 17.55 -23.72 4.65
N PHE A 79 18.40 -22.82 5.13
CA PHE A 79 18.53 -21.44 4.67
C PHE A 79 19.82 -21.28 3.86
N ALA A 80 19.75 -20.50 2.78
CA ALA A 80 20.88 -20.20 1.91
C ALA A 80 21.81 -19.15 2.55
N CYS A 81 22.46 -19.52 3.66
CA CYS A 81 23.46 -18.68 4.32
C CYS A 81 24.67 -18.48 3.40
N VAL A 82 25.13 -17.23 3.25
CA VAL A 82 26.27 -16.88 2.40
C VAL A 82 27.58 -17.17 3.12
N HIS A 83 27.74 -16.62 4.33
CA HIS A 83 28.94 -16.77 5.18
C HIS A 83 28.56 -17.26 6.58
N GLY A 84 28.14 -18.51 6.65
CA GLY A 84 27.78 -19.15 7.91
C GLY A 84 27.03 -20.46 7.74
N ILE A 85 26.54 -20.98 8.86
CA ILE A 85 25.88 -22.28 8.96
C ILE A 85 24.37 -22.08 9.12
N SER A 86 23.58 -22.85 8.36
CA SER A 86 22.12 -22.82 8.50
C SER A 86 21.64 -23.49 9.77
N VAL A 87 20.71 -22.84 10.48
CA VAL A 87 20.00 -23.40 11.63
C VAL A 87 18.90 -24.37 11.20
N GLY A 88 18.37 -24.18 9.98
CA GLY A 88 17.37 -25.06 9.36
C GLY A 88 16.13 -25.27 10.22
N GLN A 89 15.73 -26.53 10.40
CA GLN A 89 14.52 -26.91 11.15
C GLN A 89 14.52 -26.49 12.63
N ARG A 90 15.69 -26.19 13.21
CA ARG A 90 15.81 -25.75 14.61
C ARG A 90 15.49 -24.27 14.79
N TYR A 91 15.27 -23.56 13.67
CA TYR A 91 14.98 -22.14 13.70
C TYR A 91 13.69 -21.89 14.46
N ASP A 92 13.82 -21.18 15.57
CA ASP A 92 12.70 -20.78 16.41
C ASP A 92 12.93 -19.33 16.82
N PRO A 93 12.09 -18.38 16.37
CA PRO A 93 12.26 -16.97 16.68
C PRO A 93 12.20 -16.66 18.18
N LEU A 94 11.66 -17.57 19.01
CA LEU A 94 11.60 -17.43 20.46
C LEU A 94 12.79 -18.09 21.19
N SER A 95 13.64 -18.82 20.48
CA SER A 95 14.81 -19.47 21.07
C SER A 95 15.95 -18.47 21.31
N LEU A 96 16.56 -18.55 22.49
CA LEU A 96 17.75 -17.74 22.82
C LEU A 96 18.95 -18.03 21.92
N ILE A 97 19.07 -19.26 21.39
CA ILE A 97 20.23 -19.73 20.63
C ILE A 97 19.92 -19.85 19.14
N PHE A 98 18.67 -20.20 18.78
CA PHE A 98 18.26 -20.47 17.40
C PHE A 98 17.26 -19.44 16.84
N SER A 99 17.28 -18.22 17.37
CA SER A 99 16.44 -17.10 16.91
C SER A 99 16.81 -16.53 15.54
N LYS A 100 17.93 -16.97 14.95
CA LYS A 100 18.39 -16.56 13.62
C LYS A 100 18.44 -17.74 12.64
N PRO A 101 18.12 -17.52 11.35
CA PRO A 101 18.13 -18.61 10.37
C PRO A 101 19.53 -19.11 10.03
N CYS A 102 20.55 -18.28 10.27
CA CYS A 102 21.97 -18.60 10.07
C CYS A 102 22.79 -18.21 11.31
N ILE A 103 23.81 -19.02 11.60
CA ILE A 103 24.90 -18.72 12.53
C ILE A 103 26.08 -18.26 11.67
N CYS A 104 26.43 -16.98 11.76
CA CYS A 104 27.43 -16.38 10.88
C CYS A 104 28.87 -16.65 11.32
N ASP A 105 29.76 -16.72 10.34
CA ASP A 105 31.21 -16.75 10.57
C ASP A 105 31.70 -15.44 11.20
N GLU A 106 32.90 -15.45 11.78
CA GLU A 106 33.50 -14.23 12.35
C GLU A 106 33.58 -13.11 11.31
N GLY A 107 33.17 -11.91 11.71
CA GLY A 107 33.14 -10.76 10.82
C GLY A 107 31.87 -10.64 9.98
N TRP A 108 31.03 -11.67 9.86
CA TRP A 108 29.80 -11.62 9.05
C TRP A 108 28.52 -11.47 9.90
N LYS A 109 27.55 -10.74 9.37
CA LYS A 109 26.25 -10.41 9.98
C LYS A 109 25.15 -10.39 8.91
N GLY A 110 23.90 -10.33 9.36
CA GLY A 110 22.70 -10.46 8.53
C GLY A 110 21.84 -11.62 8.99
N ASP A 111 20.69 -11.81 8.34
CA ASP A 111 19.85 -12.99 8.59
C ASP A 111 20.40 -14.19 7.80
N LEU A 112 21.00 -13.95 6.64
CA LEU A 112 21.67 -14.94 5.79
C LEU A 112 23.19 -14.76 5.77
N CYS A 113 23.75 -13.97 6.70
CA CYS A 113 25.18 -13.65 6.79
C CYS A 113 25.72 -13.00 5.51
N GLU A 114 24.93 -12.10 4.94
CA GLU A 114 25.14 -11.50 3.63
C GLU A 114 26.02 -10.23 3.66
N TYR A 115 26.34 -9.68 4.84
CA TYR A 115 27.17 -8.48 4.96
C TYR A 115 28.24 -8.59 6.04
N HIS A 116 29.36 -7.91 5.85
CA HIS A 116 30.50 -7.93 6.78
C HIS A 116 30.41 -6.79 7.82
N LEU A 117 30.99 -6.95 9.01
CA LEU A 117 30.95 -5.98 10.13
C LEU A 117 31.55 -4.61 9.75
N THR A 118 32.48 -4.58 8.81
CA THR A 118 33.02 -3.34 8.20
C THR A 118 31.97 -2.59 7.39
N GLU A 119 30.88 -3.23 6.99
CA GLU A 119 29.78 -2.63 6.24
C GLU A 119 28.71 -2.02 7.16
N ARG A 120 28.84 -2.16 8.50
CA ARG A 120 27.93 -1.47 9.45
C ARG A 120 28.04 0.06 9.34
N CYS A 121 29.18 0.57 8.92
CA CYS A 121 29.39 2.00 8.65
C CYS A 121 29.14 2.37 7.18
N GLY A 122 28.46 1.50 6.42
CA GLY A 122 27.98 1.77 5.07
C GLY A 122 29.08 2.05 4.03
N ASN A 123 30.27 1.46 4.16
CA ASN A 123 31.49 1.80 3.39
C ASN A 123 31.91 3.29 3.49
N ARG A 124 31.32 4.04 4.43
CA ARG A 124 31.48 5.48 4.67
C ARG A 124 32.08 5.77 6.04
N GLY A 125 32.67 4.75 6.66
CA GLY A 125 33.32 4.85 7.94
C GLY A 125 34.08 3.58 8.30
N GLU A 126 34.90 3.69 9.32
CA GLU A 126 35.63 2.58 9.93
C GLU A 126 34.99 2.22 11.28
N TRP A 127 34.90 0.93 11.58
CA TRP A 127 34.39 0.46 12.87
C TRP A 127 35.51 0.43 13.91
N LYS A 128 35.48 1.33 14.90
CA LYS A 128 36.46 1.40 16.01
C LYS A 128 35.78 1.64 17.35
N ASN A 129 36.28 1.04 18.42
CA ASN A 129 35.79 1.27 19.80
C ASN A 129 34.26 1.12 19.94
N ASN A 130 33.67 0.12 19.27
CA ASN A 130 32.23 -0.12 19.22
C ASN A 130 31.39 1.03 18.62
N LYS A 131 31.97 1.89 17.79
CA LYS A 131 31.31 2.99 17.10
C LYS A 131 31.82 3.12 15.66
N CYS A 132 31.01 3.68 14.77
CA CYS A 132 31.47 4.10 13.46
C CYS A 132 32.23 5.44 13.53
N GLU A 133 33.46 5.45 13.03
CA GLU A 133 34.22 6.66 12.70
C GLU A 133 34.00 6.99 11.21
N CYS A 134 33.18 7.99 10.93
CA CYS A 134 32.79 8.33 9.55
C CYS A 134 33.88 9.10 8.80
N ILE A 135 34.02 8.82 7.51
CA ILE A 135 34.97 9.50 6.63
C ILE A 135 34.34 10.76 5.99
N GLY A 136 35.17 11.74 5.67
CA GLY A 136 34.75 12.93 4.94
C GLY A 136 33.67 13.73 5.65
N SER A 137 32.52 13.93 4.98
CA SER A 137 31.38 14.68 5.51
C SER A 137 30.21 13.78 5.92
N PHE A 138 30.44 12.47 6.09
CA PHE A 138 29.42 11.55 6.59
C PHE A 138 29.29 11.59 8.11
N PHE A 139 28.10 11.32 8.62
CA PHE A 139 27.82 11.28 10.05
C PHE A 139 26.60 10.38 10.39
N GLY A 140 26.39 10.16 11.69
CA GLY A 140 25.39 9.24 12.22
C GLY A 140 26.01 7.95 12.76
N ASP A 141 25.23 7.16 13.48
CA ASP A 141 25.72 5.93 14.13
C ASP A 141 26.23 4.87 13.15
N GLU A 142 25.78 4.93 11.90
CA GLU A 142 26.13 4.04 10.79
C GLU A 142 26.73 4.80 9.59
N CYS A 143 27.12 6.08 9.76
CA CYS A 143 27.59 6.95 8.67
C CYS A 143 26.59 7.08 7.50
N GLN A 144 25.31 7.05 7.84
CA GLN A 144 24.20 7.03 6.89
C GLN A 144 23.82 8.43 6.37
N PHE A 145 24.26 9.50 7.04
CA PHE A 145 23.94 10.87 6.68
C PHE A 145 25.16 11.63 6.14
N THR A 146 24.93 12.66 5.35
CA THR A 146 25.93 13.58 4.79
C THR A 146 25.56 15.03 5.04
N SER A 147 26.55 15.86 5.38
CA SER A 147 26.41 17.30 5.58
C SER A 147 26.77 18.13 4.35
N ARG A 148 27.25 17.50 3.28
CA ARG A 148 27.71 18.17 2.04
C ARG A 148 26.96 17.58 0.83
N CYS A 149 26.63 18.44 -0.15
CA CYS A 149 26.26 18.02 -1.51
C CYS A 149 26.79 19.06 -2.50
N ASP A 150 27.47 18.61 -3.55
CA ASP A 150 28.08 19.48 -4.55
C ASP A 150 27.05 19.88 -5.63
N ASN A 151 26.36 18.91 -6.23
CA ASN A 151 25.34 19.15 -7.27
C ASN A 151 23.96 18.60 -6.88
N GLY A 152 23.39 19.11 -5.79
CA GLY A 152 22.08 18.67 -5.30
C GLY A 152 21.59 19.44 -4.10
N ILE A 153 20.58 18.89 -3.44
CA ILE A 153 20.04 19.43 -2.18
C ILE A 153 20.05 18.36 -1.09
N ILE A 154 20.39 18.73 0.14
CA ILE A 154 20.31 17.82 1.29
C ILE A 154 18.84 17.73 1.72
N LYS A 155 18.33 16.50 1.85
CA LYS A 155 17.04 16.21 2.51
C LYS A 155 17.17 15.00 3.43
N HIS A 156 16.73 15.16 4.68
CA HIS A 156 16.82 14.12 5.71
C HIS A 156 18.24 13.54 5.84
N GLY A 157 19.25 14.42 5.83
CA GLY A 157 20.66 14.04 5.91
C GLY A 157 21.19 13.28 4.70
N ARG A 158 20.52 13.27 3.54
CA ARG A 158 21.02 12.63 2.31
C ARG A 158 20.98 13.59 1.13
N CYS A 159 21.91 13.43 0.20
CA CYS A 159 21.88 14.20 -1.04
C CYS A 159 20.80 13.71 -1.99
N ILE A 160 20.02 14.66 -2.51
CA ILE A 160 19.16 14.49 -3.68
C ILE A 160 19.85 15.18 -4.83
N CYS A 161 20.43 14.41 -5.75
CA CYS A 161 21.19 14.96 -6.85
C CYS A 161 20.31 15.68 -7.87
N ASN A 162 20.88 16.75 -8.41
CA ASN A 162 20.35 17.40 -9.59
C ASN A 162 20.36 16.44 -10.78
N LYS A 163 19.54 16.77 -11.79
CA LYS A 163 19.46 15.95 -12.99
C LYS A 163 20.85 15.82 -13.64
N HIS A 164 21.24 14.60 -13.99
CA HIS A 164 22.52 14.25 -14.60
C HIS A 164 23.75 14.28 -13.68
N PHE A 165 23.56 14.22 -12.37
CA PHE A 165 24.61 14.01 -11.38
C PHE A 165 24.32 12.80 -10.50
N GLU A 166 25.37 12.17 -10.02
CA GLU A 166 25.32 10.99 -9.15
C GLU A 166 26.51 11.01 -8.15
N GLY A 167 26.51 10.03 -7.25
CA GLY A 167 27.46 9.94 -6.14
C GLY A 167 26.81 10.32 -4.81
N ASP A 168 27.51 10.01 -3.73
CA ASP A 168 26.99 10.26 -2.38
C ASP A 168 26.95 11.75 -2.05
N TYR A 169 27.81 12.56 -2.67
CA TYR A 169 27.83 14.02 -2.62
C TYR A 169 27.31 14.67 -3.91
N CYS A 170 26.80 13.89 -4.87
CA CYS A 170 26.46 14.37 -6.22
C CYS A 170 27.65 15.02 -6.95
N GLU A 171 28.85 14.52 -6.68
CA GLU A 171 30.11 15.05 -7.19
C GLU A 171 30.43 14.56 -8.61
N ARG A 172 29.80 13.48 -9.06
CA ARG A 172 30.07 12.88 -10.37
C ARG A 172 29.00 13.25 -11.39
N ILE A 173 29.46 13.72 -12.55
CA ILE A 173 28.60 13.94 -13.71
C ILE A 173 28.19 12.60 -14.35
N ILE A 174 26.92 12.49 -14.76
CA ILE A 174 26.44 11.38 -15.59
C ILE A 174 26.73 11.72 -17.05
N CYS A 175 27.42 10.81 -17.75
CA CYS A 175 27.68 10.89 -19.18
C CYS A 175 26.86 9.82 -19.92
N TYR A 176 26.00 10.22 -20.85
CA TYR A 176 25.12 9.29 -21.56
C TYR A 176 25.83 8.47 -22.63
N HIS A 177 26.68 9.12 -23.41
CA HIS A 177 27.42 8.49 -24.52
C HIS A 177 28.91 8.82 -24.43
N GLY A 178 29.50 8.75 -23.25
CA GLY A 178 30.90 9.09 -23.01
C GLY A 178 31.34 8.69 -21.61
N TYR A 179 32.46 9.23 -21.15
CA TYR A 179 32.99 8.97 -19.81
C TYR A 179 33.37 10.26 -19.08
N PRO A 180 33.35 10.27 -17.74
CA PRO A 180 33.73 11.45 -16.97
C PRO A 180 35.19 11.83 -17.19
N ASN A 181 35.45 13.12 -17.31
CA ASN A 181 36.79 13.66 -17.39
C ASN A 181 37.43 13.69 -16.00
N ILE A 182 38.21 12.65 -15.69
CA ILE A 182 38.89 12.49 -14.40
C ILE A 182 39.86 13.65 -14.13
N LYS A 183 40.49 14.23 -15.16
CA LYS A 183 41.40 15.38 -15.03
C LYS A 183 40.69 16.65 -14.53
N ASN A 184 39.39 16.75 -14.79
CA ASN A 184 38.56 17.87 -14.37
C ASN A 184 37.58 17.46 -13.27
N MET A 185 38.05 16.64 -12.32
CA MET A 185 37.27 16.19 -11.15
C MET A 185 35.91 15.58 -11.51
N SER A 186 35.78 14.94 -12.67
CA SER A 186 34.50 14.39 -13.16
C SER A 186 33.35 15.42 -13.25
N GLN A 187 33.66 16.70 -13.50
CA GLN A 187 32.65 17.76 -13.70
C GLN A 187 32.24 17.94 -15.18
N SER A 188 32.86 17.21 -16.10
CA SER A 188 32.58 17.28 -17.54
C SER A 188 32.76 15.90 -18.18
N CYS A 189 32.08 15.66 -19.31
CA CYS A 189 32.20 14.42 -20.05
C CYS A 189 33.14 14.55 -21.25
N ILE A 190 33.90 13.49 -21.53
CA ILE A 190 34.62 13.33 -22.79
C ILE A 190 33.69 12.56 -23.75
N CYS A 191 33.30 13.23 -24.83
CA CYS A 191 32.37 12.68 -25.81
C CYS A 191 33.09 12.10 -27.03
N PRO A 192 32.67 10.94 -27.54
CA PRO A 192 33.05 10.44 -28.86
C PRO A 192 32.60 11.41 -29.96
N ALA A 193 33.26 11.38 -31.12
CA ALA A 193 33.02 12.33 -32.22
C ALA A 193 31.55 12.47 -32.67
N LYS A 194 30.72 11.44 -32.46
CA LYS A 194 29.28 11.43 -32.81
C LYS A 194 28.39 12.16 -31.80
N TYR A 195 28.87 12.43 -30.59
CA TYR A 195 28.10 13.02 -29.50
C TYR A 195 28.77 14.30 -28.99
N LYS A 196 27.98 15.21 -28.46
CA LYS A 196 28.43 16.47 -27.86
C LYS A 196 27.53 16.87 -26.70
N GLY A 197 27.84 18.00 -26.07
CA GLY A 197 27.14 18.51 -24.91
C GLY A 197 27.82 18.10 -23.60
N LEU A 198 27.46 18.77 -22.50
CA LEU A 198 28.10 18.58 -21.20
C LEU A 198 28.01 17.12 -20.71
N HIS A 199 26.92 16.42 -21.06
CA HIS A 199 26.62 15.04 -20.68
C HIS A 199 26.71 14.05 -21.86
N CYS A 200 27.22 14.46 -23.03
CA CYS A 200 27.20 13.68 -24.28
C CYS A 200 25.78 13.21 -24.68
N ASP A 201 24.79 14.05 -24.40
CA ASP A 201 23.37 13.80 -24.67
C ASP A 201 22.88 14.43 -25.97
N GLN A 202 23.76 15.09 -26.73
CA GLN A 202 23.42 15.73 -28.00
C GLN A 202 24.18 15.09 -29.16
N CYS A 203 23.59 15.09 -30.35
CA CYS A 203 24.30 14.65 -31.55
C CYS A 203 25.33 15.69 -31.99
N SER A 204 26.56 15.25 -32.27
CA SER A 204 27.50 16.02 -33.06
C SER A 204 27.04 15.98 -34.52
N GLN A 205 26.98 17.14 -35.18
CA GLN A 205 26.74 17.24 -36.63
C GLN A 205 28.05 17.33 -37.42
N VAL A 206 29.19 17.23 -36.74
CA VAL A 206 30.53 17.33 -37.32
C VAL A 206 31.17 15.95 -37.28
N GLY A 207 31.19 15.29 -38.44
CA GLY A 207 31.86 14.01 -38.67
C GLY A 207 32.08 13.84 -40.18
N PRO A 208 32.97 12.92 -40.62
CA PRO A 208 33.12 12.63 -42.05
C PRO A 208 31.73 12.29 -42.61
N LYS A 209 31.39 12.89 -43.76
CA LYS A 209 30.10 12.73 -44.45
C LYS A 209 29.93 11.28 -44.95
N ILE A 210 29.74 10.33 -44.05
CA ILE A 210 29.36 8.97 -44.41
C ILE A 210 27.85 9.00 -44.57
N GLN A 211 27.38 9.06 -45.82
CA GLN A 211 25.96 8.89 -46.12
C GLN A 211 25.63 7.39 -46.17
N PRO A 212 24.54 6.93 -45.53
CA PRO A 212 23.61 7.67 -44.67
C PRO A 212 24.14 7.81 -43.23
N TYR A 213 23.93 8.97 -42.60
CA TYR A 213 24.28 9.19 -41.20
C TYR A 213 23.44 8.24 -40.33
N PRO A 214 24.03 7.38 -39.47
CA PRO A 214 23.22 6.56 -38.57
C PRO A 214 22.42 7.48 -37.65
N ILE A 215 21.11 7.25 -37.59
CA ILE A 215 20.14 8.06 -36.85
C ILE A 215 20.58 8.14 -35.39
N CYS A 216 21.00 9.31 -34.93
CA CYS A 216 21.34 9.52 -33.53
C CYS A 216 20.05 9.84 -32.75
N THR A 217 19.34 8.81 -32.31
CA THR A 217 18.13 9.00 -31.51
C THR A 217 18.50 9.20 -30.03
N VAL A 218 18.50 10.45 -29.56
CA VAL A 218 18.63 10.75 -28.14
C VAL A 218 17.29 10.41 -27.47
N ASN A 219 17.19 9.25 -26.84
CA ASN A 219 15.99 8.88 -26.09
C ASN A 219 15.96 9.63 -24.75
N TYR A 220 15.14 10.69 -24.69
CA TYR A 220 14.85 11.37 -23.42
C TYR A 220 13.93 10.47 -22.57
N ILE A 221 14.47 9.89 -21.50
CA ILE A 221 13.63 9.24 -20.47
C ILE A 221 12.96 10.37 -19.66
N PRO A 222 11.63 10.58 -19.77
CA PRO A 222 10.97 11.58 -18.95
C PRO A 222 11.10 11.20 -17.48
N SER A 223 11.39 12.19 -16.63
CA SER A 223 11.63 11.94 -15.20
C SER A 223 10.49 11.14 -14.58
N HIS A 224 10.83 10.08 -13.84
CA HIS A 224 9.87 9.25 -13.11
C HIS A 224 8.92 10.10 -12.25
N ALA A 225 9.40 11.24 -11.73
CA ALA A 225 8.60 12.23 -11.01
C ALA A 225 7.44 12.81 -11.86
N ARG A 226 7.66 13.12 -13.14
CA ARG A 226 6.62 13.66 -14.04
C ARG A 226 5.57 12.60 -14.37
N GLN A 227 5.98 11.34 -14.50
CA GLN A 227 5.05 10.22 -14.72
C GLN A 227 4.26 9.86 -13.46
N SER A 228 4.90 9.92 -12.28
CA SER A 228 4.23 9.73 -10.99
C SER A 228 3.16 10.80 -10.75
N ARG A 229 3.47 12.09 -10.94
CA ARG A 229 2.50 13.20 -10.77
C ARG A 229 1.24 13.03 -11.62
N LYS A 230 1.36 12.52 -12.85
CA LYS A 230 0.19 12.24 -13.72
C LYS A 230 -0.69 11.13 -13.14
N LYS A 231 -0.10 10.03 -12.65
CA LYS A 231 -0.84 8.92 -12.03
C LYS A 231 -1.53 9.34 -10.73
N THR A 232 -0.85 10.12 -9.88
CA THR A 232 -1.42 10.59 -8.60
C THR A 232 -2.59 11.55 -8.83
N ASN A 233 -2.49 12.48 -9.77
CA ASN A 233 -3.58 13.41 -10.09
C ASN A 233 -4.82 12.67 -10.65
N GLN A 234 -4.63 11.61 -11.43
CA GLN A 234 -5.74 10.79 -11.94
C GLN A 234 -6.47 10.07 -10.79
N GLN A 235 -5.72 9.51 -9.84
CA GLN A 235 -6.29 8.82 -8.67
C GLN A 235 -7.04 9.79 -7.74
N ILE A 236 -6.52 11.01 -7.54
CA ILE A 236 -7.19 12.04 -6.73
C ILE A 236 -8.52 12.45 -7.38
N LYS A 237 -8.55 12.68 -8.70
CA LYS A 237 -9.78 13.02 -9.43
C LYS A 237 -10.86 11.94 -9.30
N TYR A 238 -10.48 10.66 -9.39
CA TYR A 238 -11.44 9.55 -9.24
C TYR A 238 -12.02 9.46 -7.83
N ARG A 239 -11.19 9.66 -6.79
CA ARG A 239 -11.65 9.70 -5.40
C ARG A 239 -12.62 10.86 -5.14
N PHE A 240 -12.36 12.04 -5.69
CA PHE A 240 -13.29 13.17 -5.58
C PHE A 240 -14.63 12.92 -6.29
N ALA A 241 -14.62 12.28 -7.46
CA ALA A 241 -15.85 11.95 -8.19
C ALA A 241 -16.75 10.98 -7.39
N ILE A 242 -16.17 9.96 -6.77
CA ILE A 242 -16.93 9.01 -5.92
C ILE A 242 -17.52 9.73 -4.70
N MET A 243 -16.73 10.54 -4.00
CA MET A 243 -17.20 11.27 -2.83
C MET A 243 -18.33 12.24 -3.17
N ALA A 244 -18.20 12.98 -4.27
CA ALA A 244 -19.25 13.87 -4.75
C ALA A 244 -20.54 13.10 -5.09
N GLY A 245 -20.42 11.96 -5.79
CA GLY A 245 -21.56 11.09 -6.10
C GLY A 245 -22.29 10.60 -4.85
N ALA A 246 -21.55 10.10 -3.85
CA ALA A 246 -22.13 9.64 -2.60
C ALA A 246 -22.89 10.75 -1.85
N ILE A 247 -22.31 11.96 -1.77
CA ILE A 247 -22.96 13.11 -1.13
C ILE A 247 -24.25 13.49 -1.86
N THR A 248 -24.22 13.57 -3.19
CA THR A 248 -25.43 13.90 -3.97
C THR A 248 -26.54 12.86 -3.76
N PHE A 249 -26.20 11.58 -3.69
CA PHE A 249 -27.17 10.51 -3.44
C PHE A 249 -27.81 10.62 -2.06
N LEU A 250 -27.01 10.90 -1.02
CA LEU A 250 -27.53 11.10 0.35
C LEU A 250 -28.46 12.31 0.44
N VAL A 251 -28.14 13.41 -0.25
CA VAL A 251 -29.01 14.60 -0.32
C VAL A 251 -30.33 14.26 -1.00
N LEU A 252 -30.30 13.50 -2.11
CA LEU A 252 -31.52 13.08 -2.80
C LEU A 252 -32.42 12.21 -1.91
N ILE A 253 -31.83 11.26 -1.16
CA ILE A 253 -32.59 10.44 -0.20
C ILE A 253 -33.21 11.33 0.87
N ALA A 254 -32.46 12.26 1.46
CA ALA A 254 -32.98 13.16 2.49
C ALA A 254 -34.15 14.01 1.97
N VAL A 255 -34.02 14.58 0.76
CA VAL A 255 -35.10 15.36 0.12
C VAL A 255 -36.33 14.49 -0.12
N SER A 256 -36.15 13.25 -0.60
CA SER A 256 -37.26 12.32 -0.83
C SER A 256 -37.98 11.96 0.47
N MET A 257 -37.23 11.74 1.56
CA MET A 257 -37.78 11.45 2.89
C MET A 257 -38.56 12.66 3.43
N CYS A 258 -38.05 13.87 3.26
CA CYS A 258 -38.75 15.09 3.64
C CYS A 258 -40.03 15.29 2.83
N ALA A 259 -39.98 15.09 1.50
CA ALA A 259 -41.16 15.20 0.63
C ALA A 259 -42.23 14.17 1.01
N PHE A 260 -41.82 12.92 1.26
CA PHE A 260 -42.72 11.87 1.72
C PHE A 260 -43.35 12.20 3.08
N HIS A 261 -42.56 12.74 4.01
CA HIS A 261 -43.06 13.15 5.32
C HIS A 261 -44.07 14.29 5.22
N ILE A 262 -43.79 15.32 4.41
CA ILE A 262 -44.71 16.44 4.17
C ILE A 262 -45.99 15.93 3.50
N TRP A 263 -45.88 15.05 2.50
CA TRP A 263 -47.03 14.46 1.83
C TRP A 263 -47.90 13.65 2.81
N HIS A 264 -47.29 12.80 3.63
CA HIS A 264 -47.99 12.01 4.63
C HIS A 264 -48.67 12.87 5.70
N GLN A 265 -47.99 13.91 6.21
CA GLN A 265 -48.60 14.87 7.14
C GLN A 265 -49.79 15.60 6.51
N ARG A 266 -49.66 16.07 5.26
CA ARG A 266 -50.77 16.70 4.53
C ARG A 266 -51.94 15.77 4.30
N ARG A 267 -51.72 14.45 4.19
CA ARG A 267 -52.80 13.47 4.04
C ARG A 267 -53.57 13.24 5.34
N LYS A 268 -52.90 13.33 6.50
CA LYS A 268 -53.50 13.11 7.83
C LYS A 268 -54.29 14.33 8.34
N ASN A 269 -53.81 15.55 8.08
CA ASN A 269 -54.46 16.78 8.54
C ASN A 269 -55.93 16.99 8.09
N PRO A 270 -56.35 16.71 6.83
CA PRO A 270 -57.73 16.94 6.41
C PRO A 270 -58.73 15.99 7.08
N GLU A 271 -58.30 14.77 7.44
CA GLU A 271 -59.12 13.82 8.18
C GLU A 271 -59.30 14.28 9.65
N GLU A 272 -58.24 14.79 10.28
CA GLU A 272 -58.30 15.30 11.65
C GLU A 272 -59.08 16.63 11.77
N GLU A 273 -59.00 17.52 10.77
CA GLU A 273 -59.80 18.75 10.71
C GLU A 273 -61.29 18.48 10.48
N ALA A 274 -61.64 17.53 9.60
CA ALA A 274 -63.04 17.15 9.37
C ALA A 274 -63.70 16.60 10.65
N VAL A 275 -62.98 15.75 11.39
CA VAL A 275 -63.46 15.21 12.67
C VAL A 275 -63.62 16.31 13.73
N ARG A 276 -62.70 17.28 13.80
CA ARG A 276 -62.82 18.42 14.73
C ARG A 276 -64.01 19.32 14.42
N LEU A 277 -64.27 19.61 13.14
CA LEU A 277 -65.43 20.41 12.73
C LEU A 277 -66.74 19.71 13.07
N GLN A 278 -66.82 18.39 12.87
CA GLN A 278 -67.99 17.59 13.24
C GLN A 278 -68.22 17.55 14.76
N ALA A 279 -67.15 17.52 15.57
CA ALA A 279 -67.25 17.61 17.02
C ALA A 279 -67.72 18.99 17.51
N LEU A 280 -67.38 20.07 16.80
CA LEU A 280 -67.86 21.42 17.12
C LEU A 280 -69.33 21.61 16.73
N SER A 281 -69.76 21.08 15.57
CA SER A 281 -71.15 21.16 15.15
C SER A 281 -72.08 20.38 16.08
N SER A 282 -71.68 19.18 16.51
CA SER A 282 -72.47 18.38 17.48
C SER A 282 -72.57 19.07 18.84
N ARG A 283 -71.48 19.68 19.31
CA ARG A 283 -71.50 20.48 20.54
C ARG A 283 -72.38 21.72 20.44
N ALA A 284 -72.41 22.39 19.29
CA ALA A 284 -73.30 23.52 19.03
C ALA A 284 -74.78 23.11 19.03
N GLN A 285 -75.11 21.95 18.44
CA GLN A 285 -76.46 21.38 18.48
C GLN A 285 -76.92 21.07 19.90
N MET A 286 -76.08 20.40 20.71
CA MET A 286 -76.44 20.10 22.09
C MET A 286 -76.69 21.36 22.94
N LEU A 287 -75.96 22.45 22.69
CA LEU A 287 -76.21 23.73 23.37
C LEU A 287 -77.51 24.38 22.91
N ALA A 288 -77.88 24.26 21.63
CA ALA A 288 -79.16 24.75 21.10
C ALA A 288 -80.35 23.96 21.66
N ASP A 289 -80.25 22.64 21.72
CA ASP A 289 -81.29 21.76 22.30
C ASP A 289 -81.44 22.01 23.81
N ALA A 290 -80.33 22.20 24.53
CA ALA A 290 -80.35 22.56 25.94
C ALA A 290 -81.00 23.94 26.18
N ALA A 291 -80.85 24.89 25.26
CA ALA A 291 -81.52 26.18 25.34
C ALA A 291 -83.03 26.09 25.07
N LEU A 292 -83.47 25.15 24.23
CA LEU A 292 -84.89 24.90 23.93
C LEU A 292 -85.62 24.13 25.06
N HIS A 293 -84.90 23.32 25.82
CA HIS A 293 -85.42 22.56 26.96
C HIS A 293 -85.10 23.18 28.33
N ALA A 294 -84.66 24.45 28.37
CA ALA A 294 -84.31 25.16 29.59
C ALA A 294 -85.51 25.53 30.49
N ASP A 295 -86.75 25.31 30.05
CA ASP A 295 -87.96 25.53 30.84
C ASP A 295 -88.63 24.20 31.22
N GLN A 296 -88.01 23.37 32.08
CA GLN A 296 -88.72 22.57 33.09
C GLN A 296 -87.79 22.17 34.26
N PRO A 297 -88.22 22.30 35.53
CA PRO A 297 -87.38 22.05 36.70
C PRO A 297 -87.47 20.60 37.23
N GLU A 298 -86.31 20.14 37.73
CA GLU A 298 -86.02 19.17 38.79
C GLU A 298 -86.73 17.80 38.84
N VAL A 299 -85.93 16.71 38.87
CA VAL A 299 -86.07 15.63 39.86
C VAL A 299 -84.70 15.02 40.23
N GLN A 300 -84.41 14.95 41.53
CA GLN A 300 -83.25 14.36 42.18
C GLN A 300 -83.25 12.83 42.17
N LEU A 301 -82.08 12.16 42.10
CA LEU A 301 -81.91 10.88 42.79
C LEU A 301 -80.46 10.58 43.24
N SER A 302 -80.31 10.62 44.57
CA SER A 302 -79.41 9.91 45.50
C SER A 302 -77.99 9.49 45.06
N ILE A 303 -77.01 10.10 45.73
CA ILE A 303 -75.65 9.56 45.95
C ILE A 303 -75.59 9.06 47.40
N THR A 304 -75.13 7.82 47.62
CA THR A 304 -74.70 7.38 48.96
C THR A 304 -73.27 6.85 48.96
N LYS A 305 -72.55 7.26 50.03
CA LYS A 305 -71.28 6.76 50.60
C LYS A 305 -70.06 6.79 49.64
N LYS A 306 -68.94 7.49 49.92
CA LYS A 306 -68.26 7.76 51.20
C LYS A 306 -67.07 8.71 50.91
N GLU A 307 -66.82 9.67 51.81
CA GLU A 307 -65.68 10.61 51.89
C GLU A 307 -64.39 10.12 51.20
N ARG A 308 -63.77 10.84 50.25
CA ARG A 308 -63.18 12.21 50.29
C ARG A 308 -61.98 12.33 51.24
N ARG A 309 -60.75 12.29 50.71
CA ARG A 309 -59.78 13.41 50.77
C ARG A 309 -58.43 13.09 50.10
N ARG A 310 -57.84 14.19 49.59
CA ARG A 310 -56.47 14.48 49.10
C ARG A 310 -56.32 14.38 47.58
N SER A 311 -56.44 15.49 46.85
CA SER A 311 -55.55 16.68 46.75
C SER A 311 -54.25 16.39 45.99
N LEU A 312 -54.18 16.97 44.79
CA LEU A 312 -53.02 17.54 44.09
C LEU A 312 -51.68 16.78 44.14
N THR A 313 -51.19 16.29 43.00
CA THR A 313 -50.13 16.95 42.18
C THR A 313 -49.44 15.97 41.21
N ASN A 314 -49.35 16.43 39.95
CA ASN A 314 -48.31 16.31 38.93
C ASN A 314 -47.63 14.98 38.48
N PRO A 315 -47.18 14.94 37.21
CA PRO A 315 -46.78 13.75 36.46
C PRO A 315 -45.27 13.46 36.54
N PHE A 316 -44.85 12.38 35.87
CA PHE A 316 -43.50 11.79 35.71
C PHE A 316 -43.17 10.61 36.63
N ARG A 317 -43.35 9.40 36.09
CA ARG A 317 -42.49 8.24 36.43
C ARG A 317 -42.47 7.21 35.32
N THR A 318 -41.53 7.35 34.39
CA THR A 318 -41.08 6.25 33.52
C THR A 318 -40.29 5.24 34.35
N LYS A 319 -40.59 3.95 34.16
CA LYS A 319 -39.92 2.83 34.83
C LYS A 319 -38.54 2.56 34.21
N ARG A 320 -37.62 2.22 35.11
CA ARG A 320 -36.20 1.90 34.96
C ARG A 320 -36.01 0.38 34.79
N SER A 321 -35.06 -0.06 33.96
CA SER A 321 -34.28 -1.29 34.17
C SER A 321 -32.97 -1.20 33.37
N LYS A 322 -31.86 -0.87 34.06
CA LYS A 322 -30.72 -1.75 34.45
C LYS A 322 -29.68 -1.94 33.33
N SER A 323 -28.62 -1.14 33.40
CA SER A 323 -27.32 -1.36 32.74
C SER A 323 -26.32 -1.91 33.76
N VAL A 324 -25.58 -2.93 33.35
CA VAL A 324 -24.50 -3.60 34.09
C VAL A 324 -23.20 -2.78 33.95
N ASP A 325 -22.41 -2.86 35.01
CA ASP A 325 -21.19 -2.12 35.35
C ASP A 325 -19.94 -2.70 34.66
N TYR A 326 -19.01 -1.85 34.21
CA TYR A 326 -17.62 -2.24 34.00
C TYR A 326 -16.69 -1.03 34.22
N ARG A 327 -15.79 -1.18 35.20
CA ARG A 327 -14.67 -0.31 35.58
C ARG A 327 -13.49 -0.52 34.62
N PRO A 328 -12.57 0.45 34.47
CA PRO A 328 -11.30 0.21 35.17
C PRO A 328 -10.69 1.46 35.81
N GLU A 329 -9.85 1.16 36.79
CA GLU A 329 -8.97 2.06 37.53
C GLU A 329 -7.87 2.69 36.67
N LEU A 330 -7.41 3.88 37.07
CA LEU A 330 -5.98 4.16 37.23
C LEU A 330 -5.76 5.35 38.18
N MET A 331 -5.03 5.08 39.27
CA MET A 331 -4.50 6.02 40.26
C MET A 331 -3.34 6.85 39.66
N ILE A 332 -3.23 8.18 39.93
CA ILE A 332 -2.34 8.89 40.90
C ILE A 332 -0.83 8.59 40.61
N GLU A 333 0.13 9.51 40.42
CA GLU A 333 0.51 10.69 41.22
C GLU A 333 1.59 11.60 40.54
N ARG A 334 1.36 12.92 40.62
CA ARG A 334 2.23 14.12 40.85
C ARG A 334 3.58 14.47 40.18
N ARG A 335 3.63 15.80 39.95
CA ARG A 335 4.67 16.84 40.23
C ARG A 335 5.94 16.83 39.35
N GLY A 336 6.51 17.96 38.95
CA GLY A 336 6.33 19.32 39.42
C GLY A 336 6.95 20.38 38.50
N LEU A 337 6.61 21.62 38.86
CA LEU A 337 7.03 22.91 38.32
C LEU A 337 8.56 23.07 38.28
N LEU A 338 9.05 23.87 37.33
CA LEU A 338 9.89 25.04 37.63
C LEU A 338 9.88 26.04 36.47
N LYS A 339 9.78 27.31 36.87
CA LYS A 339 9.78 28.55 36.10
C LYS A 339 11.13 29.25 36.36
N ASN A 340 11.46 30.24 35.52
CA ASN A 340 12.52 31.26 35.60
C ASN A 340 13.87 30.88 34.97
N SER A 341 14.74 31.79 34.53
CA SER A 341 14.74 33.20 34.07
C SER A 341 16.24 33.55 33.95
N ARG A 342 16.64 34.28 32.90
CA ARG A 342 17.89 35.09 32.76
C ARG A 342 19.24 34.49 33.18
N ASP A 343 20.16 34.42 32.24
CA ASP A 343 21.30 35.36 32.11
C ASP A 343 21.76 35.40 30.65
#